data_AF-A0A8C4T5E0-F1
#
_entry.id   AF-A0A8C4T5E0-F1
#
_cell.length_a   1.000
_cell.length_b   1.000
_cell.length_c   1.000
_cell.angle_alpha   90.00
_cell.angle_beta   90.00
_cell.angle_gamma   90.00
#
_symmetry.space_group_name_H-M   'P 1'
#
loop_
_entity.id
_entity.type
_entity.pdbx_description
1 polymer ?
#
loop_
_entity_poly.entity_id
_entity_poly.type
_entity_poly.pdbx_seq_one_letter_code
_entity_poly.pdbx_strand_id
1 'polypeptide(L)'
;MFLQVYRFEAKIHDLREQMMNSSLNSGSGSLRTSQKRSIYVRALFDYDKTKDSGLPSQGLNFRFGDILHVINASDDEWWQARQVTPDGESEEIGVIPSKRRVQLLRWNWQQIR
;
A
#
# COMPACT_ATOMS: atom_id res chain seq x y z
N MET A 1 37.68 -0.52 -18.57
CA MET A 1 36.21 -0.72 -18.62
C MET A 1 35.82 -2.17 -18.33
N PHE A 2 36.31 -3.18 -19.06
CA PHE A 2 35.94 -4.59 -18.83
C PHE A 2 36.23 -5.15 -17.42
N LEU A 3 37.35 -4.76 -16.78
CA LEU A 3 37.67 -5.19 -15.41
C LEU A 3 36.77 -4.58 -14.33
N GLN A 4 36.17 -3.41 -14.58
CA GLN A 4 35.22 -2.78 -13.66
C GLN A 4 33.86 -3.49 -13.73
N VAL A 5 33.42 -3.88 -14.92
CA VAL A 5 32.20 -4.68 -15.13
C VAL A 5 32.34 -6.04 -14.45
N TYR A 6 33.46 -6.73 -14.67
CA TYR A 6 33.72 -8.04 -14.03
C TYR A 6 33.75 -7.95 -12.50
N ARG A 7 34.33 -6.87 -11.94
CA ARG A 7 34.32 -6.62 -10.49
C ARG A 7 32.94 -6.30 -9.95
N PHE A 8 32.13 -5.58 -10.71
CA PHE A 8 30.76 -5.26 -10.32
C PHE A 8 29.87 -6.51 -10.34
N GLU A 9 29.98 -7.33 -11.39
CA GLU A 9 29.25 -8.60 -11.54
C GLU A 9 29.64 -9.61 -10.44
N ALA A 10 30.93 -9.74 -10.13
CA ALA A 10 31.41 -10.57 -9.03
C ALA A 10 30.83 -10.09 -7.67
N LYS A 11 30.78 -8.78 -7.45
CA LYS A 11 30.23 -8.22 -6.21
C LYS A 11 28.73 -8.44 -6.07
N ILE A 12 27.97 -8.34 -7.17
CA ILE A 12 26.53 -8.66 -7.21
C ILE A 12 26.30 -10.14 -6.89
N HIS A 13 27.15 -11.02 -7.44
CA HIS A 13 27.07 -12.46 -7.21
C HIS A 13 27.31 -12.81 -5.74
N ASP A 14 28.39 -12.30 -5.15
CA ASP A 14 28.71 -12.49 -3.73
C ASP A 14 27.60 -11.96 -2.80
N LEU A 15 27.00 -10.81 -3.14
CA LEU A 15 25.88 -10.23 -2.40
C LEU A 15 24.64 -11.14 -2.44
N ARG A 16 24.38 -11.77 -3.59
CA ARG A 16 23.24 -12.67 -3.77
C ARG A 16 23.44 -13.98 -3.00
N GLU A 17 24.65 -14.55 -3.04
CA GLU A 17 25.00 -15.74 -2.28
C GLU A 17 24.95 -15.51 -0.76
N GLN A 18 25.41 -14.36 -0.28
CA GLN A 18 25.31 -14.00 1.15
C GLN A 18 23.85 -13.95 1.64
N MET A 19 22.96 -13.36 0.83
CA MET A 19 21.53 -13.29 1.15
C MET A 19 20.90 -14.69 1.18
N MET A 20 21.23 -15.56 0.22
CA MET A 20 20.68 -16.92 0.13
C MET A 20 21.24 -17.87 1.19
N ASN A 21 22.50 -17.70 1.60
CA ASN A 21 23.13 -18.55 2.63
C ASN A 21 22.68 -18.18 4.05
N SER A 22 22.23 -16.93 4.28
CA SER A 22 21.67 -16.49 5.57
C SER A 22 20.31 -17.11 5.92
N SER A 23 19.60 -17.64 4.91
CA SER A 23 18.28 -18.29 5.06
C SER A 23 18.32 -19.72 5.60
N LEU A 24 19.49 -20.36 5.70
CA LEU A 24 19.60 -21.78 6.06
C LEU A 24 19.99 -22.02 7.53
N ASN A 25 20.26 -20.97 8.31
CA ASN A 25 20.79 -21.12 9.67
C ASN A 25 19.90 -20.59 10.80
N SER A 26 18.62 -20.34 10.55
CA SER A 26 17.63 -20.08 11.62
C SER A 26 16.24 -20.45 11.13
N GLY A 27 15.66 -21.50 11.72
CA GLY A 27 14.24 -21.80 11.57
C GLY A 27 13.39 -20.57 11.92
N SER A 28 12.26 -20.44 11.22
CA SER A 28 11.33 -19.30 11.23
C SER A 28 11.77 -18.14 10.35
N GLY A 29 11.37 -18.19 9.07
CA GLY A 29 11.33 -17.04 8.16
C GLY A 29 10.29 -15.99 8.55
N SER A 30 10.19 -15.67 9.85
CA SER A 30 9.67 -14.38 10.29
C SER A 30 10.82 -13.40 10.16
N LEU A 31 10.97 -12.80 8.99
CA LEU A 31 11.48 -11.44 8.93
C LEU A 31 10.70 -10.70 10.01
N ARG A 32 11.37 -10.30 11.08
CA ARG A 32 10.85 -9.30 12.01
C ARG A 32 10.77 -8.02 11.18
N THR A 33 9.79 -7.97 10.27
CA THR A 33 9.32 -6.74 9.66
C THR A 33 9.14 -5.84 10.86
N SER A 34 9.91 -4.76 10.91
CA SER A 34 9.68 -3.64 11.84
C SER A 34 8.17 -3.52 11.93
N GLN A 35 7.56 -3.91 13.07
CA GLN A 35 6.11 -4.11 13.16
C GLN A 35 5.46 -2.93 12.45
N LYS A 36 4.94 -3.17 11.23
CA LYS A 36 4.39 -2.09 10.41
C LYS A 36 3.27 -1.57 11.28
N ARG A 37 3.41 -0.37 11.84
CA ARG A 37 2.36 0.21 12.68
C ARG A 37 1.10 0.17 11.83
N SER A 38 0.09 -0.58 12.29
CA SER A 38 -1.20 -0.63 11.61
C SER A 38 -1.72 0.79 11.47
N ILE A 39 -2.12 1.15 10.25
CA ILE A 39 -2.62 2.48 9.93
C ILE A 39 -4.14 2.38 9.88
N TYR A 40 -4.82 3.10 10.77
CA TYR A 40 -6.27 3.23 10.75
C TYR A 40 -6.65 4.65 10.38
N VAL A 41 -7.62 4.78 9.47
CA VAL A 41 -8.13 6.08 9.02
C VAL A 41 -9.63 6.15 9.22
N ARG A 42 -10.13 7.37 9.46
CA ARG A 42 -11.56 7.66 9.48
C ARG A 42 -11.96 8.37 8.20
N ALA A 43 -12.97 7.86 7.52
CA ALA A 43 -13.52 8.50 6.32
C ALA A 43 -14.17 9.83 6.67
N LEU A 44 -13.82 10.88 5.92
CA LEU A 44 -14.37 12.24 6.08
C LEU A 44 -15.30 12.65 4.93
N PHE A 45 -15.68 11.69 4.08
CA PHE A 45 -16.58 11.84 2.95
C PHE A 45 -17.09 10.46 2.53
N ASP A 46 -18.16 10.44 1.74
CA ASP A 46 -18.67 9.20 1.13
C ASP A 46 -17.92 8.90 -0.17
N TYR A 47 -17.58 7.62 -0.38
CA TYR A 47 -16.95 7.17 -1.61
C TYR A 47 -17.73 5.99 -2.20
N ASP A 48 -18.21 6.21 -3.42
CA ASP A 48 -18.95 5.22 -4.19
C ASP A 48 -18.15 4.82 -5.44
N LYS A 49 -17.61 3.60 -5.42
CA LYS A 49 -16.81 3.06 -6.52
C LYS A 49 -17.56 3.02 -7.86
N THR A 50 -18.89 2.98 -7.83
CA THR A 50 -19.70 2.89 -9.05
C THR A 50 -19.79 4.22 -9.80
N LYS A 51 -19.48 5.34 -9.14
CA LYS A 51 -19.62 6.69 -9.67
C LYS A 51 -18.37 7.23 -10.34
N ASP A 52 -17.25 6.52 -10.27
CA ASP A 52 -15.97 7.00 -10.79
C ASP A 52 -15.42 5.97 -11.80
N SER A 53 -15.52 6.36 -13.08
CA SER A 53 -15.30 5.51 -14.26
C SER A 53 -13.82 5.31 -14.61
N GLY A 54 -12.90 6.01 -13.93
CA GLY A 54 -11.45 5.86 -14.08
C GLY A 54 -10.78 5.09 -12.94
N LEU A 55 -11.57 4.47 -12.06
CA LEU A 55 -11.07 3.77 -10.88
C LEU A 55 -10.55 2.36 -11.18
N PRO A 56 -9.65 1.85 -10.33
CA PRO A 56 -9.42 0.42 -10.28
C PRO A 56 -10.73 -0.33 -9.99
N SER A 57 -10.99 -1.42 -10.71
CA SER A 57 -12.21 -2.23 -10.59
C SER A 57 -12.47 -2.77 -9.18
N GLN A 58 -11.45 -2.75 -8.31
CA GLN A 58 -11.46 -3.24 -6.93
C GLN A 58 -11.67 -2.12 -5.89
N GLY A 59 -12.29 -1.00 -6.27
CA GLY A 59 -12.61 0.08 -5.32
C GLY A 59 -13.38 -0.43 -4.10
N LEU A 60 -13.03 0.08 -2.91
CA LEU A 60 -13.74 -0.21 -1.66
C LEU A 60 -14.73 0.93 -1.38
N ASN A 61 -16.03 0.63 -1.34
CA ASN A 61 -17.04 1.60 -0.92
C ASN A 61 -16.87 1.93 0.57
N PHE A 62 -17.08 3.19 0.94
CA PHE A 62 -17.16 3.61 2.34
C PHE A 62 -18.02 4.86 2.49
N ARG A 63 -18.51 5.10 3.70
CA ARG A 63 -19.30 6.26 4.09
C ARG A 63 -18.54 7.14 5.06
N PHE A 64 -18.98 8.38 5.20
CA PHE A 64 -18.50 9.29 6.23
C PHE A 64 -18.56 8.63 7.61
N GLY A 65 -17.46 8.69 8.36
CA GLY A 65 -17.35 8.14 9.71
C GLY A 65 -16.82 6.71 9.77
N ASP A 66 -16.82 5.95 8.67
CA ASP A 66 -16.29 4.59 8.63
C ASP A 66 -14.80 4.57 9.02
N ILE A 67 -14.40 3.48 9.69
CA ILE A 67 -13.01 3.22 10.05
C ILE A 67 -12.44 2.18 9.09
N LEU A 68 -11.29 2.49 8.51
CA LEU A 68 -10.61 1.64 7.54
C LEU A 68 -9.22 1.28 8.05
N HIS A 69 -8.87 -0.01 7.99
CA HIS A 69 -7.51 -0.48 8.22
C HIS A 69 -6.76 -0.49 6.90
N VAL A 70 -5.71 0.33 6.80
CA VAL A 70 -4.85 0.43 5.63
C VAL A 70 -3.75 -0.63 5.70
N ILE A 71 -3.78 -1.54 4.73
CA ILE A 71 -2.89 -2.70 4.61
C ILE A 71 -1.63 -2.30 3.83
N ASN A 72 -1.79 -1.47 2.80
CA ASN A 72 -0.70 -0.98 1.97
C ASN A 72 -0.95 0.46 1.52
N ALA A 73 -0.01 1.34 1.85
CA ALA A 73 -0.03 2.76 1.50
C ALA A 73 1.18 3.17 0.64
N SER A 74 1.85 2.21 0.00
CA SER A 74 3.07 2.47 -0.78
C SER A 74 2.81 3.17 -2.11
N ASP A 75 1.59 3.07 -2.65
CA ASP A 75 1.18 3.75 -3.87
C ASP A 75 0.65 5.16 -3.55
N ASP A 76 1.06 6.14 -4.35
CA ASP A 76 0.78 7.55 -4.15
C ASP A 76 -0.66 7.94 -4.48
N GLU A 77 -1.41 7.12 -5.23
CA GLU A 77 -2.79 7.39 -5.66
C GLU A 77 -3.81 6.45 -5.03
N TRP A 78 -3.46 5.18 -4.81
CA TRP A 78 -4.38 4.13 -4.38
C TRP A 78 -3.85 3.33 -3.18
N TRP A 79 -4.57 3.34 -2.08
CA TRP A 79 -4.22 2.54 -0.89
C TRP A 79 -5.06 1.28 -0.79
N GLN A 80 -4.47 0.15 -0.39
CA GLN A 80 -5.21 -1.07 -0.10
C GLN A 80 -5.71 -1.02 1.34
N ALA A 81 -7.01 -1.24 1.53
CA ALA A 81 -7.65 -1.16 2.83
C ALA A 81 -8.80 -2.17 2.96
N ARG A 82 -9.26 -2.35 4.19
CA ARG A 82 -10.46 -3.10 4.54
C ARG A 82 -11.27 -2.35 5.58
N GLN A 83 -12.57 -2.61 5.65
CA GLN A 83 -13.45 -1.96 6.62
C GLN A 83 -13.24 -2.56 8.02
N VAL A 84 -13.39 -1.72 9.04
CA VAL A 84 -13.48 -2.14 10.43
C VAL A 84 -14.91 -1.94 10.89
N THR A 85 -15.58 -3.04 11.20
CA THR A 85 -16.94 -3.08 11.75
C THR A 85 -16.88 -3.39 13.25
N PRO A 86 -18.00 -3.24 13.99
CA PRO A 86 -18.06 -3.63 15.39
C PRO A 86 -17.74 -5.11 15.64
N ASP A 87 -18.01 -5.98 14.65
CA ASP A 87 -17.77 -7.42 14.71
C ASP A 87 -16.32 -7.79 14.35
N GLY A 88 -15.50 -6.83 13.89
CA GLY A 88 -14.10 -7.02 13.52
C GLY A 88 -13.73 -6.39 12.19
N GLU A 89 -12.57 -6.77 11.64
CA GLU A 89 -12.13 -6.28 10.33
C GLU A 89 -12.69 -7.17 9.20
N SER A 90 -13.20 -6.57 8.13
CA SER A 90 -13.70 -7.32 6.98
C SER A 90 -12.59 -8.15 6.32
N GLU A 91 -12.95 -9.30 5.74
CA GLU A 91 -12.02 -10.09 4.91
C GLU A 91 -11.80 -9.46 3.53
N GLU A 92 -12.78 -8.68 3.05
CA GLU A 92 -12.68 -7.97 1.78
C GLU A 92 -11.60 -6.88 1.83
N ILE A 93 -10.65 -6.97 0.91
CA ILE A 93 -9.62 -5.96 0.66
C ILE A 93 -9.97 -5.26 -0.65
N GLY A 94 -10.07 -3.94 -0.59
CA GLY A 94 -10.25 -3.11 -1.79
C GLY A 94 -9.33 -1.91 -1.77
N VAL A 95 -9.41 -1.09 -2.83
CA VAL A 95 -8.62 0.13 -2.93
C VAL A 95 -9.41 1.37 -2.56
N ILE A 96 -8.77 2.29 -1.85
CA ILE A 96 -9.31 3.61 -1.50
C ILE A 96 -8.39 4.70 -2.05
N PRO A 97 -8.92 5.90 -2.34
CA PRO A 97 -8.08 7.03 -2.73
C PRO A 97 -7.06 7.36 -1.65
N SER A 98 -5.80 7.57 -2.04
CA SER A 98 -4.76 8.03 -1.13
C SER A 98 -5.04 9.45 -0.62
N LYS A 99 -4.34 9.85 0.46
CA LYS A 99 -4.35 11.24 0.93
C LYS A 99 -4.00 12.25 -0.18
N ARG A 100 -3.02 11.94 -1.04
CA ARG A 100 -2.60 12.81 -2.14
C ARG A 100 -3.71 12.93 -3.19
N ARG A 101 -4.34 11.82 -3.58
CA ARG A 101 -5.43 11.82 -4.57
C ARG A 101 -6.64 12.61 -4.07
N VAL A 102 -7.04 12.41 -2.82
CA VAL A 102 -8.12 13.20 -2.20
C VAL A 102 -7.77 14.69 -2.16
N GLN A 103 -6.52 15.03 -1.83
CA GLN A 103 -6.07 16.41 -1.84
C GLN A 103 -6.13 17.02 -3.24
N LEU A 104 -5.72 16.31 -4.29
CA LEU A 104 -5.79 16.79 -5.68
C LEU A 104 -7.25 16.97 -6.14
N LEU A 105 -8.14 16.05 -5.77
CA LEU A 105 -9.57 16.15 -6.11
C LEU A 105 -10.28 17.33 -5.43
N ARG A 106 -9.75 17.86 -4.31
CA ARG A 106 -10.27 19.10 -3.71
C ARG A 106 -10.11 20.33 -4.61
N TRP A 107 -9.24 20.29 -5.63
CA TRP A 107 -8.88 21.47 -6.43
C TRP A 107 -9.73 21.71 -7.68
N ASN A 108 -10.53 20.73 -8.14
CA ASN A 108 -11.42 20.98 -9.29
C ASN A 108 -12.75 21.64 -8.93
N TRP A 109 -13.12 21.69 -7.65
CA TRP A 109 -14.36 22.33 -7.19
C TRP A 109 -14.22 23.85 -6.97
N GLN A 110 -13.00 24.40 -7.04
CA GLN A 110 -12.78 25.85 -6.89
C GLN A 110 -12.65 26.61 -8.21
N GLN A 111 -12.58 25.92 -9.36
CA GLN A 111 -12.31 26.58 -10.64
C GLN A 111 -13.53 26.68 -11.58
N ILE A 112 -14.75 26.60 -11.03
CA ILE A 112 -15.96 27.01 -11.75
C ILE A 112 -16.58 28.19 -10.99
N ARG A 113 -16.09 29.38 -11.30
CA ARG A 113 -16.83 30.65 -11.19
C ARG A 113 -16.63 31.42 -12.48
#